data_AF-A0A9W4I4N1-F1
#
_entry.id   AF-A0A9W4I4N1-F1
#
_cell.length_a   1.000
_cell.length_b   1.000
_cell.length_c   1.000
_cell.angle_alpha   90.00
_cell.angle_beta   90.00
_cell.angle_gamma   90.00
#
_symmetry.space_group_name_H-M   'P 1'
#
loop_
_entity.id
_entity.type
_entity.pdbx_description
1 polymer ?
#
loop_
_entity_poly.entity_id
_entity_poly.type
_entity_poly.pdbx_seq_one_letter_code
_entity_poly.pdbx_strand_id
1 'polypeptide(L)'
;MATASILSRNHQVTIVAKNLPGDEPTIEWASPWAGASFIAGGCFSSREAKMQLDAFAELWRWSIAYPESSIKQITVEDFHEDKTEADIWWKDYMPEFRFLPWEALPKGAKVGTSYKSLILSPAIFLPWMRKLLENTGVKFKRMSLESLSDARDLGHDVLINASGFGSLKLKDVQDMDVEMVRGQTMVVESNYNKIFMYDTSRTYTYVLPRLDGTVILGGTRQKDTM
;
A
#
# COMPACT_ATOMS: atom_id res chain seq x y z
N MET A 1 -8.74 5.47 -5.92
CA MET A 1 -8.90 6.76 -5.22
C MET A 1 -7.68 7.68 -5.37
N ALA A 2 -6.43 7.21 -5.22
CA ALA A 2 -5.23 8.04 -5.43
C ALA A 2 -5.17 8.74 -6.80
N THR A 3 -5.46 8.02 -7.89
CA THR A 3 -5.56 8.65 -9.23
C THR A 3 -6.62 9.74 -9.27
N ALA A 4 -7.79 9.49 -8.67
CA ALA A 4 -8.88 10.46 -8.61
C ALA A 4 -8.51 11.72 -7.80
N SER A 5 -7.71 11.61 -6.73
CA SER A 5 -7.31 12.79 -5.92
C SER A 5 -6.38 13.76 -6.66
N ILE A 6 -5.72 13.28 -7.72
CA ILE A 6 -4.91 14.12 -8.59
C ILE A 6 -5.78 14.69 -9.72
N LEU A 7 -6.56 13.84 -10.39
CA LEU A 7 -7.35 14.23 -11.55
C LEU A 7 -8.51 15.18 -11.22
N SER A 8 -9.12 15.05 -10.04
CA SER A 8 -10.27 15.86 -9.63
C SER A 8 -9.96 17.36 -9.50
N ARG A 9 -8.68 17.73 -9.50
CA ARG A 9 -8.24 19.14 -9.50
C ARG A 9 -8.63 19.88 -10.78
N ASN A 10 -8.70 19.16 -11.91
CA ASN A 10 -8.92 19.75 -13.24
C ASN A 10 -9.96 18.99 -14.09
N HIS A 11 -10.55 17.91 -13.57
CA HIS A 11 -11.49 17.06 -14.30
C HIS A 11 -12.68 16.69 -13.42
N GLN A 12 -13.84 16.48 -14.06
CA GLN A 12 -14.97 15.83 -13.39
C GLN A 12 -14.69 14.33 -13.31
N VAL A 13 -14.65 13.79 -12.08
CA VAL A 13 -14.31 12.38 -11.86
C VAL A 13 -15.51 11.66 -11.26
N THR A 14 -15.85 10.51 -11.85
CA THR A 14 -16.76 9.53 -11.25
C THR A 14 -15.99 8.24 -11.01
N ILE A 15 -15.95 7.76 -9.76
CA ILE A 15 -15.41 6.45 -9.42
C ILE A 15 -16.55 5.44 -9.49
N VAL A 16 -16.38 4.44 -10.35
CA VAL A 16 -17.29 3.29 -10.49
C VAL A 16 -16.61 2.08 -9.87
N ALA A 17 -17.26 1.43 -8.91
CA ALA A 17 -16.68 0.26 -8.25
C ALA A 17 -17.73 -0.69 -7.66
N LYS A 18 -17.40 -1.99 -7.64
CA LYS A 18 -18.19 -3.04 -6.98
C LYS A 18 -18.11 -2.91 -5.45
N ASN A 19 -16.88 -2.73 -4.94
CA ASN A 19 -16.58 -2.56 -3.52
C ASN A 19 -16.14 -1.11 -3.26
N LEU A 20 -16.62 -0.50 -2.19
CA LEU A 20 -16.38 0.88 -1.82
C LEU A 20 -15.88 0.98 -0.36
N PRO A 21 -15.14 2.05 -0.02
CA PRO A 21 -14.83 2.36 1.37
C PRO A 21 -16.09 2.42 2.24
N GLY A 22 -16.06 1.66 3.33
CA GLY A 22 -17.19 1.43 4.24
C GLY A 22 -17.87 0.06 4.09
N ASP A 23 -17.56 -0.69 3.02
CA ASP A 23 -18.05 -2.06 2.87
C ASP A 23 -17.29 -3.04 3.73
N GLU A 24 -17.95 -4.17 4.05
CA GLU A 24 -17.27 -5.33 4.58
C GLU A 24 -16.17 -5.80 3.62
N PRO A 25 -14.93 -6.04 4.11
CA PRO A 25 -13.84 -6.50 3.27
C PRO A 25 -14.17 -7.82 2.56
N THR A 26 -13.85 -7.90 1.27
CA THR A 26 -13.98 -9.11 0.46
C THR A 26 -12.62 -9.52 -0.10
N ILE A 27 -12.43 -10.80 -0.41
CA ILE A 27 -11.17 -11.28 -1.01
C ILE A 27 -10.92 -10.72 -2.42
N GLU A 28 -11.96 -10.20 -3.08
CA GLU A 28 -11.85 -9.56 -4.41
C GLU A 28 -11.35 -8.11 -4.34
N TRP A 29 -11.18 -7.55 -3.13
CA TRP A 29 -10.73 -6.18 -2.93
C TRP A 29 -9.59 -6.12 -1.92
N ALA A 30 -8.36 -5.94 -2.41
CA ALA A 30 -7.16 -6.04 -1.60
C ALA A 30 -6.97 -4.88 -0.60
N SER A 31 -7.45 -3.67 -0.91
CA SER A 31 -7.10 -2.46 -0.16
C SER A 31 -7.39 -2.51 1.35
N PRO A 32 -8.54 -3.04 1.82
CA PRO A 32 -8.83 -3.12 3.26
C PRO A 32 -7.96 -4.13 4.01
N TRP A 33 -7.39 -5.13 3.33
CA TRP A 33 -6.57 -6.19 3.94
C TRP A 33 -5.12 -5.77 4.18
N ALA A 34 -4.70 -4.64 3.64
CA ALA A 34 -3.32 -4.17 3.76
C ALA A 34 -2.97 -3.81 5.22
N GLY A 35 -1.67 -3.80 5.51
CA GLY A 35 -1.14 -3.42 6.82
C GLY A 35 -1.58 -2.01 7.29
N ALA A 36 -1.23 -0.92 6.62
CA ALA A 36 -0.31 -0.76 5.48
C ALA A 36 0.84 0.17 5.91
N SER A 37 2.07 -0.19 5.58
CA SER A 37 3.24 0.67 5.80
C SER A 37 3.88 1.06 4.48
N PHE A 38 4.60 2.17 4.49
CA PHE A 38 5.53 2.51 3.42
C PHE A 38 6.87 1.86 3.74
N ILE A 39 7.29 0.88 2.94
CA ILE A 39 8.61 0.26 3.03
C ILE A 39 9.36 0.63 1.76
N ALA A 40 10.52 1.26 1.92
CA ALA A 40 11.34 1.69 0.79
C ALA A 40 12.11 0.51 0.18
N GLY A 41 12.37 0.55 -1.12
CA GLY A 41 13.04 -0.51 -1.86
C GLY A 41 12.09 -1.35 -2.72
N GLY A 42 12.57 -2.52 -3.16
CA GLY A 42 11.79 -3.45 -3.98
C GLY A 42 11.43 -2.96 -5.39
N CYS A 43 12.18 -1.97 -5.90
CA CYS A 43 11.99 -1.43 -7.25
C CYS A 43 12.96 -2.08 -8.25
N PHE A 44 12.46 -2.39 -9.45
CA PHE A 44 13.21 -2.99 -10.55
C PHE A 44 13.61 -1.98 -11.63
N SER A 45 13.19 -0.71 -11.48
CA SER A 45 13.55 0.38 -12.40
C SER A 45 13.60 1.73 -11.69
N SER A 46 14.29 2.69 -12.32
CA SER A 46 14.31 4.10 -11.88
C SER A 46 12.92 4.74 -11.91
N ARG A 47 12.04 4.29 -12.82
CA ARG A 47 10.64 4.74 -12.90
C ARG A 47 9.84 4.30 -11.67
N GLU A 48 9.99 3.05 -11.24
CA GLU A 48 9.34 2.54 -10.02
C GLU A 48 9.89 3.24 -8.77
N ALA A 49 11.21 3.40 -8.68
CA ALA A 49 11.85 4.15 -7.60
C ALA A 49 11.32 5.58 -7.51
N LYS A 50 11.21 6.27 -8.66
CA LYS A 50 10.61 7.62 -8.72
C LYS A 50 9.15 7.62 -8.26
N MET A 51 8.33 6.69 -8.74
CA MET A 51 6.93 6.58 -8.33
C MET A 51 6.80 6.35 -6.82
N GLN A 52 7.65 5.50 -6.25
CA GLN A 52 7.70 5.23 -4.81
C GLN A 52 8.09 6.51 -4.03
N LEU A 53 9.11 7.25 -4.47
CA LEU A 53 9.52 8.50 -3.82
C LEU A 53 8.48 9.62 -3.93
N ASP A 54 7.82 9.78 -5.09
CA ASP A 54 6.75 10.76 -5.27
C ASP A 54 5.55 10.43 -4.34
N ALA A 55 5.20 9.15 -4.23
CA ALA A 55 4.15 8.69 -3.31
C ALA A 55 4.53 8.93 -1.85
N PHE A 56 5.79 8.68 -1.47
CA PHE A 56 6.31 8.98 -0.14
C PHE A 56 6.15 10.46 0.22
N ALA A 57 6.58 11.36 -0.67
CA ALA A 57 6.53 12.79 -0.45
C ALA A 57 5.10 13.29 -0.19
N GLU A 58 4.12 12.82 -0.98
CA GLU A 58 2.71 13.17 -0.76
C GLU A 58 2.15 12.58 0.54
N LEU A 59 2.42 11.30 0.83
CA LEU A 59 1.95 10.67 2.07
C LEU A 59 2.60 11.29 3.31
N TRP A 60 3.86 11.70 3.23
CA TRP A 60 4.56 12.40 4.31
C TRP A 60 3.96 13.78 4.57
N ARG A 61 3.64 14.51 3.50
CA ARG A 61 2.90 15.76 3.61
C ARG A 61 1.53 15.54 4.26
N TRP A 62 0.81 14.49 3.88
CA TRP A 62 -0.52 14.18 4.43
C TRP A 62 -0.46 13.73 5.89
N SER A 63 0.61 13.05 6.31
CA SER A 63 0.78 12.66 7.73
C SER A 63 0.87 13.86 8.66
N ILE A 64 1.27 15.03 8.14
CA ILE A 64 1.35 16.29 8.88
C ILE A 64 0.04 17.08 8.70
N ALA A 65 -0.45 17.18 7.46
CA ALA A 65 -1.58 18.04 7.13
C ALA A 65 -2.95 17.48 7.53
N TYR A 66 -3.09 16.15 7.62
CA TYR A 66 -4.37 15.47 7.87
C TYR A 66 -4.22 14.40 8.98
N PRO A 67 -4.13 14.81 10.26
CA PRO A 67 -4.02 13.87 11.38
C PRO A 67 -5.17 12.84 11.44
N GLU A 68 -6.35 13.19 10.91
CA GLU A 68 -7.54 12.34 10.86
C GLU A 68 -7.48 11.25 9.76
N SER A 69 -6.48 11.30 8.87
CA SER A 69 -6.29 10.31 7.79
C SER A 69 -5.81 8.94 8.25
N SER A 70 -5.37 8.80 9.51
CA SER A 70 -4.64 7.67 10.11
C SER A 70 -3.19 7.48 9.66
N ILE A 71 -2.68 8.29 8.73
CA ILE A 71 -1.27 8.24 8.35
C ILE A 71 -0.43 8.77 9.53
N LYS A 72 0.46 7.93 10.05
CA LYS A 72 1.37 8.25 11.15
C LYS A 72 2.81 8.04 10.74
N GLN A 73 3.69 8.93 11.19
CA GLN A 73 5.14 8.75 11.06
C GLN A 73 5.62 7.72 12.07
N ILE A 74 6.49 6.80 11.64
CA ILE A 74 6.95 5.69 12.46
C ILE A 74 8.39 5.29 12.11
N THR A 75 9.14 4.80 13.09
CA THR A 75 10.46 4.21 12.84
C THR A 75 10.29 2.82 12.21
N VAL A 76 11.03 2.56 11.14
CA VAL A 76 11.20 1.25 10.52
C VAL A 76 12.58 0.71 10.87
N GLU A 77 12.64 -0.57 11.26
CA GLU A 77 13.85 -1.37 11.24
C GLU A 77 13.65 -2.49 10.21
N ASP A 78 14.53 -2.51 9.21
CA ASP A 78 14.41 -3.40 8.05
C ASP A 78 15.71 -4.17 7.82
N PHE A 79 15.59 -5.49 7.81
CA PHE A 79 16.70 -6.44 7.81
C PHE A 79 16.62 -7.36 6.60
N HIS A 80 17.78 -7.64 5.98
CA HIS A 80 17.88 -8.47 4.77
C HIS A 80 19.02 -9.49 4.89
N GLU A 81 18.79 -10.73 4.46
CA GLU A 81 19.83 -11.77 4.33
C GLU A 81 20.51 -11.78 2.95
N ASP A 82 19.86 -11.23 1.94
CA ASP A 82 20.26 -11.31 0.53
C ASP A 82 20.85 -10.01 -0.02
N LYS A 83 20.83 -8.92 0.74
CA LYS A 83 21.34 -7.59 0.36
C LYS A 83 22.59 -7.19 1.10
N THR A 84 23.24 -6.16 0.55
CA THR A 84 24.35 -5.41 1.12
C THR A 84 23.98 -3.92 1.21
N GLU A 85 24.82 -3.10 1.85
CA GLU A 85 24.61 -1.64 1.89
C GLU A 85 24.56 -1.00 0.49
N ALA A 86 25.20 -1.60 -0.52
CA ALA A 86 25.20 -1.11 -1.89
C ALA A 86 23.82 -1.25 -2.57
N ASP A 87 23.00 -2.20 -2.13
CA ASP A 87 21.67 -2.46 -2.67
C ASP A 87 20.60 -1.50 -2.12
N ILE A 88 20.95 -0.74 -1.07
CA ILE A 88 20.04 0.17 -0.36
C ILE A 88 20.03 1.53 -1.05
N TRP A 89 19.39 1.60 -2.22
CA TRP A 89 19.32 2.82 -3.03
C TRP A 89 18.51 3.96 -2.37
N TRP A 90 17.64 3.64 -1.41
CA TRP A 90 16.78 4.60 -0.73
C TRP A 90 17.44 5.31 0.46
N LYS A 91 18.70 4.97 0.78
CA LYS A 91 19.43 5.47 1.96
C LYS A 91 19.50 7.00 2.04
N ASP A 92 19.60 7.66 0.89
CA ASP A 92 19.73 9.13 0.81
C ASP A 92 18.37 9.85 0.77
N TYR A 93 17.27 9.10 0.72
CA TYR A 93 15.92 9.66 0.56
C TYR A 93 15.05 9.50 1.82
N MET A 94 15.28 8.46 2.62
CA MET A 94 14.47 8.22 3.81
C MET A 94 14.93 9.08 4.99
N PRO A 95 14.01 9.74 5.73
CA PRO A 95 14.40 10.57 6.86
C PRO A 95 15.03 9.76 8.00
N GLU A 96 16.01 10.36 8.69
CA GLU A 96 16.74 9.74 9.82
C GLU A 96 17.38 8.37 9.48
N PHE A 97 17.70 8.14 8.20
CA PHE A 97 18.29 6.89 7.76
C PHE A 97 19.67 6.64 8.38
N ARG A 98 19.88 5.41 8.83
CA ARG A 98 21.20 4.89 9.22
C ARG A 98 21.25 3.37 9.02
N PHE A 99 22.46 2.87 8.78
CA PHE A 99 22.74 1.45 8.93
C PHE A 99 22.81 1.09 10.41
N LEU A 100 22.28 -0.08 10.76
CA LEU A 100 22.35 -0.63 12.11
C LEU A 100 23.67 -1.40 12.27
N PRO A 101 24.31 -1.30 13.45
CA PRO A 101 25.54 -2.02 13.71
C PRO A 101 25.27 -3.54 13.80
N TRP A 102 26.29 -4.36 13.55
CA TRP A 102 26.14 -5.82 13.43
C TRP A 102 25.55 -6.46 14.70
N GLU A 103 25.80 -5.87 15.88
CA GLU A 103 25.29 -6.32 17.18
C GLU A 103 23.76 -6.18 17.30
N ALA A 104 23.16 -5.28 16.53
CA ALA A 104 21.72 -5.04 16.50
C ALA A 104 20.99 -5.93 15.47
N LEU A 105 21.74 -6.68 14.65
CA LEU A 105 21.16 -7.48 13.59
C LEU A 105 20.61 -8.81 14.12
N PRO A 106 19.41 -9.24 13.69
CA PRO A 106 18.95 -10.60 13.89
C PRO A 106 19.94 -11.61 13.31
N LYS A 107 19.97 -12.81 13.90
CA LYS A 107 20.81 -13.91 13.39
C LYS A 107 20.47 -14.18 11.92
N GLY A 108 21.49 -14.09 11.06
CA GLY A 108 21.40 -14.35 9.62
C GLY A 108 21.38 -13.08 8.76
N ALA A 109 20.93 -11.95 9.30
CA ALA A 109 20.85 -10.70 8.56
C ALA A 109 22.26 -10.18 8.20
N LYS A 110 22.44 -9.78 6.95
CA LYS A 110 23.70 -9.20 6.44
C LYS A 110 23.70 -7.68 6.51
N VAL A 111 22.53 -7.07 6.40
CA VAL A 111 22.34 -5.62 6.51
C VAL A 111 21.07 -5.33 7.29
N GLY A 112 21.13 -4.29 8.14
CA GLY A 112 19.98 -3.74 8.83
C GLY A 112 19.97 -2.23 8.68
N THR A 113 18.79 -1.67 8.49
CA THR A 113 18.60 -0.22 8.34
C THR A 113 17.57 0.28 9.34
N SER A 114 17.71 1.52 9.78
CA SER A 114 16.70 2.22 10.56
C SER A 114 16.43 3.60 9.96
N TYR A 115 15.17 3.93 9.76
CA TYR A 115 14.72 5.20 9.18
C TYR A 115 13.30 5.54 9.63
N LYS A 116 12.86 6.78 9.41
CA LYS A 116 11.45 7.17 9.56
C LYS A 116 10.70 6.89 8.27
N SER A 117 9.49 6.36 8.42
CA SER A 117 8.56 6.11 7.34
C SER A 117 7.13 6.35 7.83
N LEU A 118 6.16 5.75 7.15
CA LEU A 118 4.74 5.95 7.37
C LEU A 118 4.03 4.62 7.59
N ILE A 119 3.01 4.64 8.43
CA ILE A 119 2.01 3.58 8.56
C ILE A 119 0.61 4.19 8.54
N LEU A 120 -0.36 3.47 8.01
CA LEU A 120 -1.77 3.86 8.02
C LEU A 120 -2.67 2.66 8.28
N SER A 121 -3.89 2.93 8.74
CA SER A 121 -4.92 1.92 8.95
C SER A 121 -5.95 2.01 7.82
N PRO A 122 -6.05 1.03 6.90
CA PRO A 122 -6.96 1.11 5.76
C PRO A 122 -8.43 1.33 6.16
N ALA A 123 -8.86 0.76 7.28
CA ALA A 123 -10.21 0.92 7.82
C ALA A 123 -10.58 2.38 8.13
N ILE A 124 -9.59 3.24 8.39
CA ILE A 124 -9.78 4.68 8.65
C ILE A 124 -9.42 5.49 7.41
N PHE A 125 -8.28 5.20 6.79
CA PHE A 125 -7.77 5.93 5.63
C PHE A 125 -8.71 5.86 4.43
N LEU A 126 -9.28 4.69 4.12
CA LEU A 126 -10.14 4.55 2.92
C LEU A 126 -11.44 5.35 3.05
N PRO A 127 -12.22 5.27 4.16
CA PRO A 127 -13.38 6.15 4.36
C PRO A 127 -13.02 7.63 4.40
N TRP A 128 -11.91 8.00 5.05
CA TRP A 128 -11.43 9.38 5.07
C TRP A 128 -11.13 9.89 3.65
N MET A 129 -10.40 9.13 2.85
CA MET A 129 -10.03 9.49 1.48
C MET A 129 -11.27 9.60 0.58
N ARG A 130 -12.25 8.72 0.77
CA ARG A 130 -13.54 8.83 0.08
C ARG A 130 -14.23 10.16 0.39
N LYS A 131 -14.35 10.51 1.68
CA LYS A 131 -14.97 11.76 2.12
C LYS A 131 -14.23 12.98 1.57
N LEU A 132 -12.90 12.95 1.58
CA LEU A 132 -12.07 14.00 0.99
C LEU A 132 -12.38 14.18 -0.51
N LEU A 133 -12.50 13.08 -1.26
CA LEU A 133 -12.81 13.12 -2.68
C LEU A 133 -14.25 13.61 -2.95
N GLU A 134 -15.23 13.13 -2.20
CA GLU A 134 -16.64 13.59 -2.30
C GLU A 134 -16.73 15.11 -2.07
N ASN A 135 -15.98 15.66 -1.11
CA ASN A 135 -15.90 17.11 -0.87
C ASN A 135 -15.28 17.90 -2.03
N THR A 136 -14.50 17.27 -2.90
CA THR A 136 -13.96 17.89 -4.13
C THR A 136 -14.90 17.75 -5.34
N GLY A 137 -16.09 17.18 -5.14
CA GLY A 137 -17.07 16.94 -6.22
C GLY A 137 -16.91 15.61 -6.96
N VAL A 138 -16.01 14.72 -6.51
CA VAL A 138 -15.90 13.38 -7.07
C VAL A 138 -17.15 12.57 -6.73
N LYS A 139 -17.76 11.97 -7.74
CA LYS A 139 -18.94 11.13 -7.56
C LYS A 139 -18.52 9.67 -7.37
N PHE A 140 -19.20 8.95 -6.50
CA PHE A 140 -19.04 7.50 -6.36
C PHE A 140 -20.31 6.80 -6.83
N LYS A 141 -20.16 5.82 -7.72
CA LYS A 141 -21.26 5.01 -8.25
C LYS A 141 -20.96 3.54 -8.02
N ARG A 142 -21.78 2.87 -7.22
CA ARG A 142 -21.66 1.42 -7.04
C ARG A 142 -22.17 0.69 -8.27
N MET A 143 -21.31 -0.04 -8.96
CA MET A 143 -21.67 -0.90 -10.08
C MET A 143 -20.70 -2.08 -10.16
N SER A 144 -21.20 -3.25 -10.56
CA SER A 144 -20.37 -4.37 -10.98
C SER A 144 -20.38 -4.39 -12.51
N LEU A 145 -19.20 -4.41 -13.12
CA LEU A 145 -19.04 -4.46 -14.57
C LEU A 145 -18.51 -5.84 -14.96
N GLU A 146 -19.03 -6.41 -16.04
CA GLU A 146 -18.50 -7.63 -16.66
C GLU A 146 -17.46 -7.30 -17.74
N SER A 147 -17.51 -6.10 -18.30
CA SER A 147 -16.61 -5.54 -19.31
C SER A 147 -16.38 -4.04 -19.06
N LEU A 148 -15.25 -3.48 -19.48
CA LEU A 148 -15.04 -2.03 -19.45
C LEU A 148 -16.06 -1.30 -20.33
N SER A 149 -16.51 -1.92 -21.42
CA SER A 149 -17.57 -1.36 -22.28
C SER A 149 -18.89 -1.10 -21.56
N ASP A 150 -19.17 -1.78 -20.44
CA ASP A 150 -20.39 -1.58 -19.65
C ASP A 150 -20.45 -0.18 -19.02
N ALA A 151 -19.32 0.51 -18.94
CA ALA A 151 -19.22 1.90 -18.49
C ALA A 151 -19.52 2.93 -19.60
N ARG A 152 -19.67 2.51 -20.87
CA ARG A 152 -19.79 3.42 -22.03
C ARG A 152 -20.91 4.44 -21.88
N ASP A 153 -22.08 3.99 -21.42
CA ASP A 153 -23.27 4.84 -21.30
C ASP A 153 -23.24 5.76 -20.06
N LEU A 154 -22.16 5.74 -19.27
CA LEU A 154 -21.97 6.65 -18.15
C LEU A 154 -21.54 8.06 -18.56
N GLY A 155 -21.18 8.27 -19.83
CA GLY A 155 -20.75 9.56 -20.36
C GLY A 155 -19.39 9.99 -19.82
N HIS A 156 -18.31 9.49 -20.43
CA HIS A 156 -16.93 9.80 -20.06
C HIS A 156 -16.04 9.97 -21.29
N ASP A 157 -15.06 10.87 -21.23
CA ASP A 157 -14.05 11.05 -22.29
C ASP A 157 -12.89 10.06 -22.16
N VAL A 158 -12.56 9.69 -20.92
CA VAL A 158 -11.45 8.79 -20.57
C VAL A 158 -11.90 7.81 -19.50
N LEU A 159 -11.64 6.53 -19.72
CA LEU A 159 -11.82 5.47 -18.74
C LEU A 159 -10.47 5.03 -18.18
N ILE A 160 -10.34 5.02 -16.85
CA ILE A 160 -9.14 4.54 -16.16
C ILE A 160 -9.48 3.21 -15.48
N ASN A 161 -8.91 2.12 -15.98
CA ASN A 161 -9.02 0.82 -15.34
C ASN A 161 -8.11 0.75 -14.11
N ALA A 162 -8.69 0.69 -12.92
CA ALA A 162 -8.00 0.48 -11.64
C ALA A 162 -8.61 -0.71 -10.87
N SER A 163 -9.07 -1.74 -11.58
CA SER A 163 -9.81 -2.88 -11.02
C SER A 163 -8.95 -3.93 -10.32
N GLY A 164 -7.62 -3.80 -10.36
CA GLY A 164 -6.69 -4.78 -9.78
C GLY A 164 -6.96 -6.18 -10.33
N PHE A 165 -7.24 -7.14 -9.43
CA PHE A 165 -7.64 -8.51 -9.78
C PHE A 165 -8.82 -8.59 -10.77
N GLY A 166 -9.71 -7.59 -10.78
CA GLY A 166 -10.79 -7.53 -11.76
C GLY A 166 -10.32 -7.56 -13.22
N SER A 167 -9.10 -7.11 -13.52
CA SER A 167 -8.56 -7.11 -14.90
C SER A 167 -8.39 -8.52 -15.47
N LEU A 168 -8.20 -9.53 -14.63
CA LEU A 168 -8.19 -10.94 -15.04
C LEU A 168 -9.59 -11.41 -15.52
N LYS A 169 -10.66 -10.88 -14.91
CA LYS A 169 -12.05 -11.35 -15.11
C LYS A 169 -12.85 -10.53 -16.12
N LEU A 170 -12.51 -9.26 -16.34
CA LEU A 170 -13.21 -8.39 -17.29
C LEU A 170 -13.10 -8.96 -18.70
N LYS A 171 -14.25 -9.18 -19.36
CA LYS A 171 -14.36 -9.92 -20.64
C LYS A 171 -13.57 -9.30 -21.80
N ASP A 172 -13.36 -8.00 -21.76
CA ASP A 172 -12.65 -7.21 -22.78
C ASP A 172 -11.22 -6.80 -22.34
N VAL A 173 -10.76 -7.26 -21.17
CA VAL A 173 -9.39 -7.05 -20.68
C VAL A 173 -8.64 -8.37 -20.61
N GLN A 174 -9.14 -9.34 -19.84
CA GLN A 174 -8.60 -10.69 -19.70
C GLN A 174 -7.07 -10.73 -19.51
N ASP A 175 -6.55 -9.90 -18.60
CA ASP A 175 -5.11 -9.81 -18.33
C ASP A 175 -4.63 -11.06 -17.58
N MET A 176 -4.08 -12.02 -18.34
CA MET A 176 -3.62 -13.32 -17.84
C MET A 176 -2.28 -13.23 -17.08
N ASP A 177 -1.59 -12.09 -17.10
CA ASP A 177 -0.37 -11.87 -16.33
C ASP A 177 -0.69 -11.48 -14.87
N VAL A 178 -1.97 -11.23 -14.54
CA VAL A 178 -2.41 -10.93 -13.18
C VAL A 178 -2.34 -12.17 -12.30
N GLU A 179 -1.45 -12.14 -11.31
CA GLU A 179 -1.35 -13.16 -10.27
C GLU A 179 -1.97 -12.70 -8.94
N MET A 180 -2.70 -13.59 -8.26
CA MET A 180 -3.08 -13.38 -6.87
C MET A 180 -1.99 -13.90 -5.94
N VAL A 181 -1.57 -13.06 -5.00
CA VAL A 181 -0.63 -13.45 -3.94
C VAL A 181 -1.33 -13.35 -2.60
N ARG A 182 -1.58 -14.50 -1.99
CA ARG A 182 -2.26 -14.60 -0.70
C ARG A 182 -1.33 -14.17 0.44
N GLY A 183 -1.76 -13.11 1.13
CA GLY A 183 -1.19 -12.64 2.39
C GLY A 183 -2.11 -12.96 3.56
N GLN A 184 -1.60 -13.66 4.56
CA GLN A 184 -2.27 -13.92 5.82
C GLN A 184 -1.55 -13.17 6.94
N THR A 185 -2.33 -12.56 7.82
CA THR A 185 -1.85 -11.78 8.96
C THR A 185 -2.62 -12.18 10.22
N MET A 186 -2.06 -11.80 11.38
CA MET A 186 -2.74 -11.84 12.66
C MET A 186 -2.75 -10.44 13.26
N VAL A 187 -3.81 -10.08 13.96
CA VAL A 187 -3.86 -8.87 14.77
C VAL A 187 -3.74 -9.28 16.23
N VAL A 188 -2.81 -8.66 16.95
CA VAL A 188 -2.58 -8.91 18.38
C VAL A 188 -2.59 -7.59 19.16
N GLU A 189 -2.93 -7.67 20.44
CA GLU A 189 -2.79 -6.55 21.37
C GLU A 189 -1.32 -6.40 21.79
N SER A 190 -0.75 -5.21 21.63
CA SER A 190 0.63 -4.92 22.01
C SER A 190 0.93 -3.43 21.94
N ASN A 191 1.87 -2.96 22.78
CA ASN A 191 2.40 -1.60 22.77
C ASN A 191 3.67 -1.44 21.91
N TYR A 192 3.99 -2.42 21.05
CA TYR A 192 5.10 -2.30 20.10
C TYR A 192 4.88 -1.07 19.22
N ASN A 193 5.94 -0.28 18.97
CA ASN A 193 5.80 1.08 18.45
C ASN A 193 6.77 1.43 17.32
N LYS A 194 7.46 0.42 16.78
CA LYS A 194 8.27 0.53 15.56
C LYS A 194 7.87 -0.55 14.58
N ILE A 195 8.07 -0.32 13.30
CA ILE A 195 7.94 -1.36 12.29
C ILE A 195 9.18 -2.23 12.36
N PHE A 196 9.00 -3.54 12.32
CA PHE A 196 10.07 -4.51 12.12
C PHE A 196 9.78 -5.27 10.83
N MET A 197 10.76 -5.30 9.93
CA MET A 197 10.73 -6.07 8.68
C MET A 197 11.94 -6.98 8.65
N TYR A 198 11.74 -8.26 8.36
CA TYR A 198 12.83 -9.18 8.10
C TYR A 198 12.52 -10.04 6.88
N ASP A 199 13.25 -9.78 5.79
CA ASP A 199 13.22 -10.59 4.59
C ASP A 199 14.39 -11.59 4.63
N THR A 200 14.04 -12.86 4.73
CA THR A 200 15.00 -13.97 4.72
C THR A 200 14.89 -14.69 3.38
N SER A 201 15.87 -15.53 3.05
CA SER A 201 15.80 -16.29 1.79
C SER A 201 14.62 -17.28 1.72
N ARG A 202 13.87 -17.48 2.81
CA ARG A 202 12.81 -18.49 2.95
C ARG A 202 11.45 -17.91 3.33
N THR A 203 11.45 -16.88 4.17
CA THR A 203 10.25 -16.32 4.78
C THR A 203 10.35 -14.81 4.87
N TYR A 204 9.19 -14.17 4.85
CA TYR A 204 9.05 -12.74 5.04
C TYR A 204 8.26 -12.48 6.32
N THR A 205 8.86 -11.78 7.28
CA THR A 205 8.24 -11.48 8.56
C THR A 205 8.15 -9.97 8.77
N TYR A 206 6.99 -9.52 9.25
CA TYR A 206 6.77 -8.13 9.59
C TYR A 206 5.92 -7.97 10.84
N VAL A 207 6.21 -6.90 11.56
CA VAL A 207 5.47 -6.40 12.71
C VAL A 207 5.10 -4.96 12.42
N LEU A 208 3.81 -4.70 12.20
CA LEU A 208 3.29 -3.39 11.81
C LEU A 208 2.35 -2.86 12.90
N PRO A 209 2.84 -2.02 13.83
CA PRO A 209 2.01 -1.51 14.90
C PRO A 209 1.10 -0.39 14.39
N ARG A 210 -0.22 -0.55 14.56
CA ARG A 210 -1.22 0.45 14.12
C ARG A 210 -1.24 1.72 14.99
N LEU A 211 -0.51 1.68 16.11
CA LEU A 211 -0.43 2.76 17.10
C LEU A 211 -1.80 3.10 17.69
N ASP A 212 -2.63 2.07 17.87
CA ASP A 212 -3.96 2.10 18.49
C ASP A 212 -4.11 1.02 19.59
N GLY A 213 -2.99 0.45 20.05
CA GLY A 213 -2.95 -0.69 20.97
C GLY A 213 -2.90 -2.05 20.27
N THR A 214 -2.97 -2.08 18.93
CA THR A 214 -2.88 -3.32 18.16
C THR A 214 -1.70 -3.32 17.18
N VAL A 215 -1.27 -4.54 16.85
CA VAL A 215 -0.13 -4.81 15.97
C VAL A 215 -0.52 -5.89 14.97
N ILE A 216 -0.19 -5.67 13.70
CA ILE A 216 -0.30 -6.70 12.67
C ILE A 216 0.99 -7.49 12.65
N LEU A 217 0.87 -8.81 12.81
CA LEU A 217 1.93 -9.77 12.58
C LEU A 217 1.71 -10.42 11.22
N GLY A 218 2.74 -10.45 10.40
CA GLY A 218 2.73 -11.22 9.18
C GLY A 218 4.13 -11.70 8.79
N GLY A 219 4.29 -12.35 7.64
CA GLY A 219 3.19 -12.66 6.74
C GLY A 219 3.43 -13.90 5.91
N THR A 220 2.50 -14.15 5.01
CA THR A 220 2.65 -15.14 3.94
C THR A 220 2.78 -14.41 2.60
N ARG A 221 3.51 -15.03 1.66
CA ARG A 221 3.55 -14.62 0.25
C ARG A 221 3.30 -15.87 -0.59
N GLN A 222 2.04 -16.28 -0.67
CA GLN A 222 1.65 -17.52 -1.33
C GLN A 222 1.10 -17.20 -2.72
N LYS A 223 1.89 -17.51 -3.76
CA LYS A 223 1.37 -17.52 -5.13
C LYS A 223 0.39 -18.68 -5.29
N ASP A 224 -0.59 -18.52 -6.17
CA ASP A 224 -1.45 -19.63 -6.56
C ASP A 224 -0.59 -20.68 -7.28
N THR A 225 -0.48 -21.87 -6.69
CA THR A 225 0.10 -23.04 -7.37
C THR A 225 -1.06 -23.75 -8.05
N MET A 226 -1.17 -23.60 -9.37
CA MET A 226 -1.96 -24.54 -10.17
C MET A 226 -1.48 -25.98 -9.97
#